data_AF-A0A4S3FTG7-F1
#
_entry.id   AF-A0A4S3FTG7-F1
#
_cell.length_a   1.000
_cell.length_b   1.000
_cell.length_c   1.000
_cell.angle_alpha   90.00
_cell.angle_beta   90.00
_cell.angle_gamma   90.00
#
_symmetry.space_group_name_H-M   'P 1'
#
loop_
_entity.id
_entity.type
_entity.pdbx_description
1 polymer ?
#
loop_
_entity_poly.entity_id
_entity_poly.type
_entity_poly.pdbx_seq_one_letter_code
_entity_poly.pdbx_strand_id
1 'polypeptide(L)'
;MSTTASSGDYQLSFKGATDLNVGGNLNRFWIDAAQAGGTVTVGGGQNTFVFKPSATPATVTVTGSANTFYFPEGSKIALSGAGAAQSTVKYYKP
;
A
#
# COMPACT_ATOMS: atom_id res chain seq x y z
N MET A 1 1.87 -5.49 11.14
CA MET A 1 0.43 -5.52 11.50
C MET A 1 -0.31 -6.30 10.43
N SER A 2 -1.23 -7.21 10.78
CA SER A 2 -2.03 -7.99 9.82
C SER A 2 -3.49 -7.57 9.94
N THR A 3 -4.12 -7.19 8.83
CA THR A 3 -5.55 -6.85 8.81
C THR A 3 -6.28 -7.68 7.76
N THR A 4 -7.33 -8.37 8.21
CA THR A 4 -8.29 -9.05 7.33
C THR A 4 -9.58 -8.24 7.39
N ALA A 5 -9.66 -7.25 6.50
CA ALA A 5 -10.73 -6.29 6.45
C ALA A 5 -11.71 -6.60 5.30
N SER A 6 -13.01 -6.63 5.59
CA SER A 6 -14.05 -6.64 4.57
C SER A 6 -14.53 -5.21 4.34
N SER A 7 -14.21 -4.64 3.17
CA SER A 7 -14.72 -3.35 2.69
C SER A 7 -14.76 -2.24 3.74
N GLY A 8 -13.65 -1.55 3.95
CA GLY A 8 -13.58 -0.45 4.92
C GLY A 8 -12.52 0.59 4.61
N ASP A 9 -12.59 1.69 5.38
CA ASP A 9 -11.64 2.81 5.34
C ASP A 9 -10.73 2.73 6.56
N TYR A 10 -9.43 2.68 6.31
CA TYR A 10 -8.42 2.49 7.35
C TYR A 10 -7.38 3.59 7.26
N GLN A 11 -7.22 4.34 8.35
CA GLN A 11 -6.05 5.20 8.54
C GLN A 11 -5.01 4.44 9.37
N LEU A 12 -3.82 4.28 8.82
CA LEU A 12 -2.74 3.51 9.40
C LEU A 12 -1.58 4.43 9.77
N SER A 13 -1.27 4.48 11.07
CA SER A 13 -0.12 5.18 11.62
C SER A 13 0.75 4.18 12.38
N PHE A 14 2.02 4.04 11.99
CA PHE A 14 3.00 3.21 12.70
C PHE A 14 4.11 4.10 13.29
N LYS A 15 4.77 3.62 14.33
CA LYS A 15 6.00 4.23 14.85
C LYS A 15 7.21 3.50 14.28
N GLY A 16 7.87 4.08 13.28
CA GLY A 16 9.06 3.51 12.62
C GLY A 16 8.73 2.54 11.47
N ALA A 17 9.75 1.83 10.99
CA ALA A 17 9.60 0.83 9.93
C ALA A 17 8.72 -0.34 10.43
N THR A 18 7.63 -0.62 9.72
CA THR A 18 6.68 -1.69 10.08
C THR A 18 6.18 -2.37 8.83
N ASP A 19 6.13 -3.70 8.87
CA ASP A 19 5.56 -4.48 7.78
C ASP A 19 4.02 -4.47 7.84
N LEU A 20 3.43 -4.18 6.69
CA LEU A 20 1.98 -4.16 6.49
C LEU A 20 1.57 -5.36 5.65
N ASN A 21 0.70 -6.21 6.19
CA ASN A 21 0.10 -7.31 5.45
C ASN A 21 -1.42 -7.10 5.31
N VAL A 22 -1.90 -7.12 4.07
CA VAL A 22 -3.31 -6.92 3.73
C VAL A 22 -3.86 -8.12 2.96
N GLY A 23 -4.74 -8.89 3.59
CA GLY A 23 -5.40 -10.05 2.96
C GLY A 23 -6.83 -9.78 2.49
N GLY A 24 -7.43 -8.65 2.89
CA GLY A 24 -8.83 -8.31 2.58
C GLY A 24 -9.03 -7.68 1.19
N ASN A 25 -10.29 -7.55 0.77
CA ASN A 25 -10.67 -6.96 -0.51
C ASN A 25 -11.49 -5.67 -0.33
N LEU A 26 -11.47 -4.79 -1.34
CA LEU A 26 -12.28 -3.57 -1.40
C LEU A 26 -12.02 -2.56 -0.27
N ASN A 27 -10.79 -2.54 0.25
CA ASN A 27 -10.41 -1.64 1.33
C ASN A 27 -9.73 -0.38 0.81
N ARG A 28 -9.85 0.72 1.54
CA ARG A 28 -9.10 1.96 1.30
C ARG A 28 -8.18 2.23 2.50
N PHE A 29 -6.89 2.31 2.24
CA PHE A 29 -5.86 2.53 3.25
C PHE A 29 -5.18 3.87 3.04
N TRP A 30 -5.14 4.70 4.08
CA TRP A 30 -4.33 5.91 4.15
C TRP A 30 -3.13 5.66 5.06
N ILE A 31 -1.94 5.72 4.47
CA ILE A 31 -0.67 5.44 5.13
C ILE A 31 0.00 6.76 5.49
N ASP A 32 0.20 7.01 6.79
CA ASP A 32 0.75 8.29 7.29
C ASP A 32 2.25 8.47 7.05
N ALA A 33 2.67 9.75 6.98
CA ALA A 33 4.01 10.23 6.60
C ALA A 33 5.20 9.70 7.43
N ALA A 34 4.96 9.22 8.64
CA ALA A 34 6.02 8.75 9.55
C ALA A 34 6.61 7.38 9.17
N GLN A 35 6.20 6.80 8.04
CA GLN A 35 6.54 5.44 7.64
C GLN A 35 7.72 5.40 6.67
N ALA A 36 8.94 5.42 7.20
CA ALA A 36 10.14 5.12 6.43
C ALA A 36 10.41 3.60 6.47
N GLY A 37 10.39 2.94 5.31
CA GLY A 37 11.20 1.73 5.07
C GLY A 37 10.65 0.34 5.42
N GLY A 38 9.35 0.17 5.67
CA GLY A 38 8.75 -1.17 5.84
C GLY A 38 8.44 -1.89 4.51
N THR A 39 8.16 -3.20 4.57
CA THR A 39 7.62 -3.96 3.44
C THR A 39 6.09 -3.97 3.45
N VAL A 40 5.48 -3.73 2.29
CA VAL A 40 4.02 -3.84 2.10
C VAL A 40 3.73 -5.12 1.32
N THR A 41 2.93 -6.00 1.91
CA THR A 41 2.44 -7.22 1.27
C THR A 41 0.92 -7.16 1.09
N VAL A 42 0.46 -7.31 -0.15
CA VAL A 42 -0.97 -7.24 -0.50
C VAL A 42 -1.41 -8.56 -1.11
N GLY A 43 -2.05 -9.37 -0.29
CA GLY A 43 -2.66 -10.66 -0.66
C GLY A 43 -4.04 -10.51 -1.31
N GLY A 44 -4.83 -9.54 -0.84
CA GLY A 44 -6.18 -9.29 -1.35
C GLY A 44 -6.24 -8.41 -2.60
N GLY A 45 -7.41 -8.30 -3.21
CA GLY A 45 -7.64 -7.57 -4.45
C GLY A 45 -8.59 -6.38 -4.33
N GLN A 46 -8.57 -5.53 -5.35
CA GLN A 46 -9.42 -4.33 -5.45
C GLN A 46 -9.27 -3.34 -4.29
N ASN A 47 -8.11 -3.32 -3.64
CA ASN A 47 -7.83 -2.35 -2.58
C ASN A 47 -7.23 -1.06 -3.16
N THR A 48 -7.42 0.04 -2.44
CA THR A 48 -6.78 1.32 -2.73
C THR A 48 -5.83 1.69 -1.59
N PHE A 49 -4.59 2.03 -1.92
CA PHE A 49 -3.58 2.47 -0.97
C PHE A 49 -3.17 3.90 -1.30
N VAL A 50 -3.16 4.77 -0.31
CA VAL A 50 -2.72 6.17 -0.45
C VAL A 50 -1.59 6.41 0.53
N PHE A 51 -0.38 6.56 -0.01
CA PHE A 51 0.82 6.86 0.77
C PHE A 51 1.00 8.37 0.85
N LYS A 52 1.02 8.93 2.07
CA LYS A 52 1.31 10.35 2.28
C LYS A 52 2.79 10.67 1.99
N PRO A 53 3.17 11.94 1.76
CA PRO A 53 4.58 12.34 1.65
C PRO A 53 5.42 11.78 2.80
N SER A 54 6.66 11.38 2.52
CA SER A 54 7.58 10.70 3.46
C SER A 54 7.23 9.26 3.86
N ALA A 55 6.03 8.76 3.54
CA ALA A 55 5.65 7.35 3.70
C ALA A 55 6.12 6.51 2.50
N THR A 56 7.42 6.25 2.40
CA THR A 56 7.98 5.50 1.28
C THR A 56 8.32 4.06 1.74
N PRO A 57 7.53 3.05 1.32
CA PRO A 57 7.87 1.66 1.61
C PRO A 57 9.15 1.25 0.89
N ALA A 58 9.93 0.35 1.49
CA ALA A 58 11.14 -0.17 0.85
C ALA A 58 10.80 -1.11 -0.30
N THR A 59 9.77 -1.93 -0.12
CA THR A 59 9.27 -2.88 -1.11
C THR A 59 7.76 -2.98 -1.04
N VAL A 60 7.13 -3.22 -2.20
CA VAL A 60 5.70 -3.53 -2.30
C VAL A 60 5.54 -4.82 -3.09
N THR A 61 5.02 -5.85 -2.44
CA THR A 61 4.75 -7.16 -3.03
C THR A 61 3.24 -7.38 -3.08
N VAL A 62 2.74 -7.65 -4.27
CA VAL A 62 1.31 -7.77 -4.56
C VAL A 62 1.06 -9.13 -5.19
N THR A 63 0.27 -9.96 -4.53
CA THR A 63 -0.20 -11.24 -5.08
C THR A 63 -1.68 -11.18 -5.48
N GLY A 64 -2.47 -10.31 -4.86
CA GLY A 64 -3.87 -10.05 -5.25
C GLY A 64 -4.01 -9.13 -6.45
N SER A 65 -5.17 -9.14 -7.10
CA SER A 65 -5.40 -8.42 -8.38
C SER A 65 -6.13 -7.08 -8.22
N ALA A 66 -6.04 -6.22 -9.25
CA ALA A 66 -6.80 -4.97 -9.37
C ALA A 66 -6.60 -3.96 -8.22
N ASN A 67 -5.43 -3.96 -7.57
CA ASN A 67 -5.12 -2.99 -6.52
C ASN A 67 -4.67 -1.65 -7.14
N THR A 68 -4.97 -0.54 -6.47
CA THR A 68 -4.51 0.80 -6.86
C THR A 68 -3.63 1.40 -5.77
N PHE A 69 -2.45 1.89 -6.16
CA PHE A 69 -1.48 2.50 -5.26
C PHE A 69 -1.24 3.95 -5.68
N TYR A 70 -1.49 4.89 -4.77
CA TYR A 70 -1.20 6.31 -4.92
C TYR A 70 0.05 6.67 -4.13
N PHE A 71 1.10 7.11 -4.84
CA PHE A 71 2.33 7.59 -4.24
C PHE A 71 2.54 9.09 -4.52
N PRO A 72 3.22 9.82 -3.63
CA PRO A 72 3.68 11.17 -3.93
C PRO A 72 4.61 11.16 -5.17
N GLU A 73 4.53 12.20 -6.00
CA GLU A 73 5.47 12.41 -7.11
C GLU A 73 6.94 12.34 -6.63
N GLY A 74 7.80 11.72 -7.44
CA GLY A 74 9.22 11.50 -7.10
C GLY A 74 9.50 10.22 -6.29
N SER A 75 8.46 9.51 -5.83
CA SER A 75 8.62 8.20 -5.19
C SER A 75 9.16 7.17 -6.17
N LYS A 76 10.27 6.50 -5.81
CA LYS A 76 10.88 5.43 -6.62
C LYS A 76 10.40 4.07 -6.13
N ILE A 77 9.16 3.71 -6.45
CA ILE A 77 8.55 2.43 -6.04
C ILE A 77 8.32 1.52 -7.23
N ALA A 78 8.68 0.26 -7.08
CA ALA A 78 8.32 -0.82 -7.98
C ALA A 78 7.39 -1.82 -7.26
N LEU A 79 6.29 -2.20 -7.92
CA LEU A 79 5.46 -3.31 -7.48
C LEU A 79 6.11 -4.63 -7.93
N SER A 80 6.09 -5.63 -7.06
CA SER A 80 6.58 -6.98 -7.34
C SER A 80 5.49 -8.03 -7.05
N GLY A 81 5.65 -9.25 -7.57
CA GLY A 81 4.70 -10.35 -7.34
C GLY A 81 3.65 -10.52 -8.44
N ALA A 82 2.93 -11.65 -8.38
CA ALA A 82 2.02 -12.09 -9.46
C ALA A 82 0.84 -11.14 -9.72
N GLY A 83 0.42 -10.38 -8.70
CA GLY A 83 -0.67 -9.40 -8.79
C GLY A 83 -0.21 -8.01 -9.25
N ALA A 84 1.10 -7.77 -9.34
CA ALA A 84 1.65 -6.45 -9.68
C ALA A 84 1.23 -5.99 -11.08
N ALA A 85 1.27 -6.87 -12.08
CA ALA A 85 0.88 -6.56 -13.46
C ALA A 85 -0.62 -6.21 -13.61
N GLN A 86 -1.43 -6.65 -12.65
CA GLN A 86 -2.87 -6.38 -12.60
C GLN A 86 -3.20 -5.17 -11.70
N SER A 87 -2.18 -4.52 -11.14
CA SER A 87 -2.34 -3.40 -10.23
C SER A 87 -1.93 -2.10 -10.92
N THR A 88 -2.52 -0.99 -10.48
CA THR A 88 -2.24 0.34 -11.03
C THR A 88 -1.43 1.16 -10.03
N VAL A 89 -0.36 1.78 -10.50
CA VAL A 89 0.39 2.80 -9.75
C VAL A 89 0.05 4.17 -10.30
N LYS A 90 -0.32 5.09 -9.42
CA LYS A 90 -0.57 6.49 -9.75
C LYS A 90 0.30 7.38 -8.87
N TYR A 91 0.75 8.48 -9.45
CA TYR A 91 1.50 9.50 -8.75
C TYR A 91 0.62 10.74 -8.59
N TYR A 92 0.71 11.39 -7.44
CA TYR A 92 -0.02 12.62 -7.16
C TYR A 92 0.92 13.70 -6.60
N LYS A 93 0.61 14.95 -6.92
CA LYS A 93 1.23 16.12 -6.29
C LYS A 93 0.49 16.37 -4.97
N PRO A 94 1.15 16.26 -3.81
CA PRO A 94 0.53 16.48 -2.51
C PRO A 94 0.09 17.93 -2.30
#